data_AF-A0A0R3S9M8-F1
#
_entry.id   AF-A0A0R3S9M8-F1
#
_cell.length_a   1.000
_cell.length_b   1.000
_cell.length_c   1.000
_cell.angle_alpha   90.00
_cell.angle_beta   90.00
_cell.angle_gamma   90.00
#
_symmetry.space_group_name_H-M   'P 1'
#
loop_
_entity.id
_entity.type
_entity.pdbx_description
1 polymer ?
#
loop_
_entity_poly.entity_id
_entity_poly.type
_entity_poly.pdbx_seq_one_letter_code
_entity_poly.pdbx_strand_id
1 'polypeptide(L)'
;MFGMCTFVVSLMAIYTHGEVTRTFGINLYYGMYIGLFASLCTIWISFLGMCGMSAKNRFFVFILVLGSILLIMVLLVGLLLVIAFPFSSASAVREIMLKNLKENYGTFGFITTVWDYLQSYLLCCAVDDNGWSAWRNSSWFQDENSMLLDDLQCQNWQYGPPKFDNGAHNDAIYYGVCCYLSSFISLNG
;
A
#
# COMPACT_ATOMS: atom_id res chain seq x y z
N MET A 1 -14.13 8.40 -18.07
CA MET A 1 -14.70 8.05 -16.74
C MET A 1 -13.62 7.62 -15.76
N PHE A 2 -12.81 6.60 -16.07
CA PHE A 2 -11.70 6.16 -15.20
C PHE A 2 -10.78 7.31 -14.72
N GLY A 3 -10.33 8.20 -15.62
CA GLY A 3 -9.50 9.35 -15.24
C GLY A 3 -10.15 10.32 -14.25
N MET A 4 -11.49 10.47 -14.31
CA MET A 4 -12.22 11.32 -13.36
C MET A 4 -12.31 10.64 -11.99
N CYS A 5 -12.55 9.33 -11.95
CA CYS A 5 -12.58 8.57 -10.71
C CYS A 5 -11.23 8.61 -10.00
N THR A 6 -10.14 8.38 -10.73
CA THR A 6 -8.79 8.42 -10.16
C THR A 6 -8.41 9.83 -9.70
N PHE A 7 -8.81 10.86 -10.45
CA PHE A 7 -8.61 12.26 -10.04
C PHE A 7 -9.33 12.59 -8.72
N VAL A 8 -10.60 12.17 -8.58
CA VAL A 8 -11.37 12.36 -7.34
C VAL A 8 -10.72 11.61 -6.17
N VAL A 9 -10.29 10.36 -6.36
CA VAL A 9 -9.60 9.59 -5.32
C VAL A 9 -8.29 10.26 -4.92
N SER A 10 -7.48 10.70 -5.89
CA SER A 10 -6.22 11.43 -5.62
C SER A 10 -6.46 12.76 -4.89
N LEU A 11 -7.52 13.50 -5.25
CA LEU A 11 -7.91 14.73 -4.56
C LEU A 11 -8.36 14.46 -3.12
N MET A 12 -9.17 13.43 -2.89
CA MET A 12 -9.60 13.06 -1.54
C MET A 12 -8.43 12.59 -0.68
N ALA A 13 -7.47 11.88 -1.26
CA ALA A 13 -6.24 11.49 -0.58
C ALA A 13 -5.40 12.72 -0.17
N ILE A 14 -5.28 13.73 -1.03
CA ILE A 14 -4.56 14.98 -0.73
C ILE A 14 -5.34 15.85 0.26
N TYR A 15 -6.66 15.94 0.17
CA TYR A 15 -7.45 16.67 1.17
C TYR A 15 -7.22 16.10 2.56
N THR A 16 -7.13 14.77 2.65
CA THR A 16 -6.82 14.01 3.86
C THR A 16 -5.32 13.93 4.16
N HIS A 17 -4.48 14.78 3.55
CA HIS A 17 -3.02 14.75 3.66
C HIS A 17 -2.50 14.71 5.09
N GLY A 18 -3.14 15.41 6.04
CA GLY A 18 -2.73 15.42 7.45
C GLY A 18 -2.84 14.05 8.12
N GLU A 19 -3.78 13.22 7.71
CA GLU A 19 -3.94 11.85 8.18
C GLU A 19 -3.04 10.91 7.35
N VAL A 20 -3.01 11.07 6.02
CA VAL A 20 -2.28 10.18 5.11
C VAL A 20 -0.76 10.30 5.22
N THR A 21 -0.21 11.51 5.41
CA THR A 21 1.25 11.71 5.60
C THR A 21 1.74 11.24 6.97
N ARG A 22 0.89 11.29 8.00
CA ARG A 22 1.18 10.70 9.31
C ARG A 22 1.08 9.17 9.27
N THR A 23 0.16 8.64 8.47
CA THR A 23 0.02 7.20 8.25
C THR A 23 1.20 6.66 7.44
N PHE A 24 1.37 7.04 6.18
CA PHE A 24 2.27 6.33 5.27
C PHE A 24 3.67 6.94 5.11
N GLY A 25 3.99 7.96 5.91
CA GLY A 25 5.25 8.68 5.84
C GLY A 25 5.41 9.54 4.58
N ILE A 26 6.52 10.30 4.55
CA ILE A 26 6.85 11.26 3.48
C ILE A 26 6.96 10.65 2.07
N ASN A 27 7.11 9.33 1.94
CA ASN A 27 7.28 8.68 0.64
C ASN A 27 5.96 8.47 -0.10
N LEU A 28 4.85 8.21 0.61
CA LEU A 28 3.53 8.11 -0.02
C LEU A 28 2.96 9.46 -0.46
N TYR A 29 3.49 10.56 0.09
CA TYR A 29 3.22 11.93 -0.40
C TYR A 29 3.54 12.03 -1.90
N TYR A 30 4.73 11.61 -2.32
CA TYR A 30 5.11 11.63 -3.74
C TYR A 30 4.19 10.75 -4.59
N GLY A 31 3.77 9.59 -4.08
CA GLY A 31 2.81 8.71 -4.76
C GLY A 31 1.46 9.38 -5.04
N MET A 32 0.93 10.17 -4.10
CA MET A 32 -0.33 10.90 -4.29
C MET A 32 -0.24 11.97 -5.37
N TYR A 33 0.86 12.73 -5.44
CA TYR A 33 1.07 13.72 -6.50
C TYR A 33 1.29 13.09 -7.87
N ILE A 34 2.01 11.96 -7.93
CA ILE A 34 2.19 11.20 -9.17
C ILE A 34 0.84 10.70 -9.68
N GLY A 35 -0.02 10.17 -8.79
CA GLY A 35 -1.38 9.74 -9.12
C GLY A 35 -2.26 10.88 -9.63
N LEU A 36 -2.21 12.04 -8.98
CA LEU A 36 -2.94 13.22 -9.42
C LEU A 36 -2.49 13.69 -10.81
N PHE A 37 -1.18 13.77 -11.04
CA PHE A 37 -0.63 14.14 -12.33
C PHE A 37 -1.03 13.16 -13.44
N ALA A 38 -0.91 11.85 -13.17
CA ALA A 38 -1.32 10.81 -14.10
C ALA A 38 -2.82 10.91 -14.46
N SER A 39 -3.69 11.17 -13.47
CA SER A 39 -5.13 11.31 -13.70
C SER A 39 -5.45 12.49 -14.63
N LEU A 40 -4.79 13.64 -14.46
CA LEU A 40 -4.92 14.80 -15.35
C LEU A 40 -4.50 14.43 -16.78
N CYS A 41 -3.36 13.76 -16.96
CA CYS A 41 -2.92 13.29 -18.28
C CYS A 41 -3.96 12.37 -18.94
N THR A 42 -4.57 11.44 -18.19
CA THR A 42 -5.60 10.55 -18.75
C THR A 42 -6.88 11.29 -19.14
N ILE A 43 -7.28 12.33 -18.41
CA ILE A 43 -8.43 13.18 -18.76
C ILE A 43 -8.13 13.95 -20.05
N TRP A 44 -6.94 14.55 -20.16
CA TRP A 44 -6.50 15.27 -21.36
C TRP A 44 -6.46 14.36 -22.59
N ILE A 45 -5.90 13.16 -22.47
CA ILE A 45 -5.86 12.18 -23.56
C ILE A 45 -7.27 11.73 -23.96
N SER A 46 -8.16 11.52 -22.98
CA SER A 46 -9.55 11.15 -23.24
C SER A 46 -10.29 12.26 -23.99
N PHE A 47 -10.06 13.52 -23.63
CA PHE A 47 -10.64 14.67 -24.31
C PHE A 47 -10.14 14.77 -25.76
N LEU A 48 -8.83 14.65 -25.97
CA LEU A 48 -8.22 14.63 -27.31
C LEU A 48 -8.73 13.45 -28.15
N GLY A 49 -9.04 12.31 -27.53
CA GLY A 49 -9.66 11.17 -28.21
C GLY A 49 -11.08 11.44 -28.69
N MET A 50 -11.93 12.00 -27.84
CA MET A 50 -13.29 12.38 -28.23
C MET A 50 -13.30 13.46 -29.32
N CYS A 51 -12.43 14.47 -29.19
CA CYS A 51 -12.26 15.52 -30.20
C CYS A 51 -11.67 14.97 -31.49
N GLY A 52 -10.72 14.03 -31.43
CA GLY A 52 -10.10 13.40 -32.59
C GLY A 52 -11.08 12.57 -33.42
N MET A 53 -12.09 11.97 -32.79
CA MET A 53 -13.18 11.29 -33.52
C MET A 53 -14.14 12.28 -34.18
N SER A 54 -14.37 13.44 -33.56
CA SER A 54 -15.32 14.44 -34.06
C SER A 54 -14.72 15.36 -35.13
N ALA A 55 -13.43 15.67 -35.03
CA ALA A 55 -12.72 16.53 -35.96
C ALA A 55 -12.04 15.69 -37.06
N LYS A 56 -12.38 15.90 -38.32
CA LYS A 56 -11.71 15.29 -39.50
C LYS A 56 -10.23 15.73 -39.68
N ASN A 57 -9.59 16.27 -38.64
CA ASN A 57 -8.23 16.76 -38.69
C ASN A 57 -7.25 15.67 -38.22
N ARG A 58 -6.37 15.26 -39.14
CA ARG A 58 -5.37 14.19 -38.94
C ARG A 58 -4.36 14.51 -37.83
N PHE A 59 -4.16 15.79 -37.49
CA PHE A 59 -3.23 16.20 -36.46
C PHE A 59 -3.61 15.70 -35.06
N PHE A 60 -4.90 15.77 -34.69
CA PHE A 60 -5.37 15.28 -33.38
C PHE A 60 -5.19 13.77 -33.21
N VAL A 61 -5.42 13.02 -34.30
CA VAL A 61 -5.20 11.56 -34.32
C VAL A 61 -3.71 11.23 -34.18
N PHE A 62 -2.83 11.98 -34.83
CA PHE A 62 -1.37 11.79 -34.70
C PHE A 62 -0.88 12.01 -33.26
N ILE A 63 -1.33 13.08 -32.61
CA ILE A 63 -0.98 13.37 -31.20
C ILE A 63 -1.50 12.26 -30.26
N LEU A 64 -2.70 11.75 -30.49
CA LEU A 64 -3.26 10.66 -29.69
C LEU A 64 -2.44 9.37 -29.82
N VAL A 65 -2.08 8.98 -31.05
CA VAL A 65 -1.29 7.77 -31.29
C VAL A 65 0.10 7.90 -30.65
N LEU A 66 0.80 9.03 -30.88
CA LEU A 66 2.11 9.27 -30.29
C LEU A 66 2.06 9.26 -28.76
N GLY A 67 1.07 9.96 -28.16
CA GLY A 67 0.89 10.00 -26.72
C GLY A 67 0.59 8.62 -26.12
N SER A 68 -0.22 7.80 -26.79
CA SER A 68 -0.52 6.44 -26.35
C SER A 68 0.71 5.52 -26.41
N ILE A 69 1.55 5.64 -27.44
CA ILE A 69 2.79 4.87 -27.56
C ILE A 69 3.77 5.25 -26.44
N LEU A 70 3.93 6.55 -26.16
CA LEU A 70 4.80 7.02 -25.07
C LEU A 70 4.34 6.51 -23.70
N LEU A 71 3.02 6.51 -23.43
CA LEU A 71 2.48 5.94 -22.20
C LEU A 71 2.75 4.45 -22.08
N ILE A 72 2.55 3.69 -23.16
CA ILE A 72 2.83 2.25 -23.16
C ILE A 72 4.32 2.00 -22.88
N MET A 73 5.22 2.78 -23.49
CA MET A 73 6.66 2.67 -23.23
C MET A 73 7.01 2.92 -21.76
N VAL A 74 6.44 3.95 -21.13
CA VAL A 74 6.68 4.24 -19.71
C VAL A 74 6.16 3.11 -18.82
N LEU A 75 4.98 2.57 -19.11
CA LEU A 75 4.41 1.46 -18.35
C LEU A 75 5.25 0.18 -18.50
N LEU A 76 5.76 -0.11 -19.70
CA LEU A 76 6.63 -1.25 -19.94
C LEU A 76 7.96 -1.12 -19.19
N VAL A 77 8.58 0.07 -19.20
CA VAL A 77 9.81 0.32 -18.44
C VAL A 77 9.54 0.19 -16.94
N GLY A 78 8.44 0.76 -16.43
CA GLY A 78 8.05 0.64 -15.02
C GLY A 78 7.84 -0.81 -14.60
N LEU A 79 7.12 -1.59 -15.41
CA LEU A 79 6.89 -3.02 -15.16
C LEU A 79 8.21 -3.82 -15.18
N LEU A 80 9.08 -3.55 -16.15
CA LEU A 80 10.39 -4.19 -16.26
C LEU A 80 11.25 -3.91 -15.03
N LEU A 81 11.25 -2.68 -14.52
CA LEU A 81 11.99 -2.31 -13.31
C LEU A 81 11.48 -3.05 -12.07
N VAL A 82 10.16 -3.18 -11.91
CA VAL A 82 9.55 -3.91 -10.78
C VAL A 82 9.91 -5.40 -10.83
N ILE A 83 9.88 -6.01 -12.02
CA ILE A 83 10.22 -7.43 -12.21
C ILE A 83 11.73 -7.68 -12.09
N ALA A 84 12.58 -6.77 -12.56
CA ALA A 84 14.03 -6.92 -12.52
C ALA A 84 14.61 -6.71 -11.10
N PHE A 85 13.97 -5.86 -10.28
CA PHE A 85 14.42 -5.54 -8.92
C PHE A 85 13.31 -5.75 -7.88
N PRO A 86 12.80 -6.99 -7.71
CA PRO A 86 11.70 -7.27 -6.79
C PRO A 86 12.11 -7.04 -5.32
N PHE A 87 13.37 -7.31 -4.99
CA PHE A 87 13.89 -7.18 -3.62
C PHE A 87 13.95 -5.73 -3.13
N SER A 88 14.36 -4.80 -4.00
CA SER A 88 14.51 -3.38 -3.64
C SER A 88 13.15 -2.69 -3.41
N SER A 89 12.14 -3.07 -4.19
CA SER A 89 10.77 -2.56 -4.02
C SER A 89 10.08 -3.19 -2.80
N ALA A 90 10.31 -4.48 -2.54
CA ALA A 90 9.77 -5.17 -1.35
C ALA A 90 10.28 -4.57 -0.05
N SER A 91 11.60 -4.36 0.06
CA SER A 91 12.22 -3.86 1.29
C SER A 91 11.78 -2.43 1.61
N ALA A 92 11.69 -1.55 0.61
CA ALA A 92 11.22 -0.18 0.79
C ALA A 92 9.77 -0.13 1.28
N VAL A 93 8.87 -0.94 0.68
CA VAL A 93 7.47 -1.03 1.13
C VAL A 93 7.37 -1.63 2.52
N ARG A 94 8.14 -2.69 2.80
CA ARG A 94 8.19 -3.36 4.11
C ARG A 94 8.63 -2.41 5.22
N GLU A 95 9.67 -1.60 4.99
CA GLU A 95 10.18 -0.65 5.98
C GLU A 95 9.14 0.43 6.30
N ILE A 96 8.46 0.96 5.28
CA ILE A 96 7.40 1.97 5.46
C ILE A 96 6.23 1.37 6.24
N MET A 97 5.79 0.16 5.88
CA MET A 97 4.70 -0.54 6.57
C MET A 97 5.08 -0.87 8.02
N LEU A 98 6.29 -1.35 8.27
CA LEU A 98 6.80 -1.64 9.63
C LEU A 98 6.81 -0.39 10.50
N LYS A 99 7.30 0.73 9.96
CA LYS A 99 7.31 2.01 10.67
C LYS A 99 5.89 2.50 10.95
N ASN A 100 5.00 2.44 9.96
CA ASN A 100 3.61 2.85 10.13
C ASN A 100 2.91 2.02 11.23
N LEU A 101 3.08 0.70 11.21
CA LEU A 101 2.54 -0.19 12.24
C LEU A 101 3.09 0.16 13.63
N LYS A 102 4.41 0.31 13.77
CA LYS A 102 5.03 0.52 15.09
C LYS A 102 4.72 1.86 15.71
N GLU A 103 4.64 2.93 14.92
CA GLU A 103 4.50 4.29 15.45
C GLU A 103 3.04 4.75 15.53
N ASN A 104 2.19 4.30 14.60
CA ASN A 104 0.88 4.92 14.38
C ASN A 104 -0.33 4.00 14.60
N TYR A 105 -0.12 2.70 14.80
CA TYR A 105 -1.19 1.79 15.21
C TYR A 105 -1.60 2.09 16.66
N GLY A 106 -2.90 2.08 16.96
CA GLY A 106 -3.43 2.35 18.30
C GLY A 106 -3.46 3.83 18.71
N THR A 107 -2.65 4.69 18.08
CA THR A 107 -2.66 6.14 18.34
C THR A 107 -3.72 6.89 17.52
N PHE A 108 -4.02 6.41 16.31
CA PHE A 108 -5.06 6.98 15.45
C PHE A 108 -6.12 5.95 15.10
N GLY A 109 -7.39 6.28 15.35
CA GLY A 109 -8.53 5.38 15.06
C GLY A 109 -8.64 4.99 13.58
N PHE A 110 -8.37 5.92 12.66
CA PHE A 110 -8.37 5.63 11.22
C PHE A 110 -7.28 4.62 10.82
N ILE A 111 -6.05 4.80 11.31
CA ILE A 111 -4.91 3.93 10.99
C ILE A 111 -5.14 2.53 11.55
N THR A 112 -5.61 2.46 12.79
CA THR A 112 -6.02 1.21 13.45
C THR A 112 -7.08 0.51 12.61
N THR A 113 -8.16 1.19 12.24
CA THR A 113 -9.24 0.62 11.40
C THR A 113 -8.75 0.10 10.04
N VAL A 114 -7.83 0.82 9.39
CA VAL A 114 -7.24 0.39 8.10
C VAL A 114 -6.39 -0.86 8.30
N TRP A 115 -5.59 -0.92 9.37
CA TRP A 115 -4.81 -2.11 9.72
C TRP A 115 -5.71 -3.30 10.06
N ASP A 116 -6.76 -3.10 10.84
CA ASP A 116 -7.70 -4.18 11.20
C ASP A 116 -8.40 -4.75 9.97
N TYR A 117 -8.81 -3.87 9.05
CA TYR A 117 -9.39 -4.28 7.78
C TYR A 117 -8.38 -5.05 6.94
N LEU A 118 -7.14 -4.57 6.87
CA LEU A 118 -6.08 -5.22 6.09
C LEU A 118 -5.72 -6.59 6.67
N GLN A 119 -5.55 -6.68 7.99
CA GLN A 119 -5.24 -7.91 8.71
C GLN A 119 -6.37 -8.94 8.62
N SER A 120 -7.64 -8.51 8.73
CA SER A 120 -8.79 -9.39 8.57
C SER A 120 -8.99 -9.85 7.11
N TYR A 121 -8.71 -8.98 6.13
CA TYR A 121 -8.84 -9.31 4.71
C TYR A 121 -7.73 -10.26 4.22
N LEU A 122 -6.50 -10.04 4.66
CA LEU A 122 -5.33 -10.83 4.26
C LEU A 122 -5.01 -12.01 5.19
N LEU A 123 -5.73 -12.14 6.31
CA LEU A 123 -5.48 -13.15 7.35
C LEU A 123 -4.02 -13.13 7.83
N CYS A 124 -3.54 -11.92 8.13
CA CYS A 124 -2.15 -11.64 8.48
C CYS A 124 -2.10 -10.77 9.74
N CYS A 125 -1.01 -10.80 10.49
CA CYS A 125 -0.89 -10.03 11.75
C CYS A 125 0.41 -9.24 11.90
N ALA A 126 1.39 -9.46 11.04
CA ALA A 126 2.66 -8.74 11.09
C ALA A 126 3.15 -8.38 9.68
N VAL A 127 3.98 -7.34 9.59
CA VAL A 127 4.63 -6.95 8.33
C VAL A 127 5.85 -7.82 8.04
N ASP A 128 6.37 -8.51 9.06
CA ASP A 128 7.62 -9.28 9.01
C ASP A 128 7.41 -10.71 9.54
N ASP A 129 8.29 -11.61 9.14
CA ASP A 129 8.31 -13.03 9.54
C ASP A 129 8.58 -13.21 11.05
N ASN A 130 8.92 -12.13 11.75
CA ASN A 130 9.19 -12.16 13.19
C ASN A 130 7.91 -11.97 14.03
N GLY A 131 6.73 -11.95 13.40
CA GLY A 131 5.42 -12.02 14.07
C GLY A 131 5.26 -11.01 15.22
N TRP A 132 4.93 -11.51 16.41
CA TRP A 132 4.71 -10.74 17.65
C TRP A 132 5.89 -9.85 18.05
N SER A 133 7.12 -10.20 17.70
CA SER A 133 8.28 -9.38 18.06
C SER A 133 8.24 -7.99 17.42
N ALA A 134 7.52 -7.82 16.31
CA ALA A 134 7.28 -6.52 15.68
C ALA A 134 6.42 -5.60 16.57
N TRP A 135 5.50 -6.19 17.34
CA TRP A 135 4.55 -5.49 18.21
C TRP A 135 5.17 -5.04 19.54
N ARG A 136 6.12 -5.80 20.10
CA ARG A 136 6.80 -5.47 21.37
C ARG A 136 7.46 -4.08 21.39
N ASN A 137 7.86 -3.59 20.22
CA ASN A 137 8.51 -2.28 20.06
C ASN A 137 7.57 -1.21 19.48
N SER A 138 6.26 -1.46 19.44
CA SER A 138 5.27 -0.49 18.98
C SER A 138 4.83 0.46 20.09
N SER A 139 4.42 1.67 19.72
CA SER A 139 3.82 2.65 20.64
C SER A 139 2.58 2.07 21.33
N TRP A 140 1.74 1.35 20.59
CA TRP A 140 0.57 0.65 21.12
C TRP A 140 0.91 -0.29 22.29
N PHE A 141 1.96 -1.11 22.17
CA PHE A 141 2.38 -2.02 23.24
C PHE A 141 3.02 -1.31 24.44
N GLN A 142 3.63 -0.14 24.24
CA GLN A 142 4.29 0.62 25.30
C GLN A 142 3.33 1.52 26.08
N ASP A 143 2.30 2.06 25.42
CA ASP A 143 1.29 2.93 26.04
C ASP A 143 0.24 2.14 26.83
N GLU A 144 -0.05 0.91 26.43
CA GLU A 144 -1.04 0.05 27.07
C GLU A 144 -0.34 -0.95 28.00
N ASN A 145 -0.39 -0.70 29.32
CA ASN A 145 0.17 -1.57 30.36
C ASN A 145 -0.36 -3.02 30.18
N SER A 146 0.48 -3.85 29.57
CA SER A 146 0.50 -5.30 29.24
C SER A 146 -0.45 -6.34 29.89
N MET A 147 -1.61 -6.00 30.46
CA MET A 147 -2.45 -6.97 31.17
C MET A 147 -3.96 -6.93 30.88
N LEU A 148 -4.50 -5.99 30.09
CA LEU A 148 -5.96 -5.87 29.94
C LEU A 148 -6.52 -5.66 28.53
N LEU A 149 -5.70 -5.69 27.46
CA LEU A 149 -6.22 -5.56 26.08
C LEU A 149 -5.69 -6.64 25.14
N ASP A 150 -5.63 -7.87 25.62
CA ASP A 150 -5.21 -9.04 24.83
C ASP A 150 -6.31 -9.57 23.88
N ASP A 151 -7.42 -8.85 23.70
CA ASP A 151 -8.65 -9.49 23.20
C ASP A 151 -9.42 -8.74 22.12
N LEU A 152 -8.80 -7.89 21.27
CA LEU A 152 -9.62 -7.40 20.16
C LEU A 152 -9.09 -7.22 18.77
N GLN A 153 -7.78 -7.22 18.42
CA GLN A 153 -7.42 -6.95 17.00
C GLN A 153 -6.33 -7.82 16.37
N CYS A 154 -6.37 -9.12 16.69
CA CYS A 154 -6.15 -10.20 15.72
C CYS A 154 -7.02 -11.38 16.20
N GLN A 155 -8.35 -11.25 16.12
CA GLN A 155 -9.35 -12.02 16.90
C GLN A 155 -9.46 -13.53 16.65
N ASN A 156 -8.49 -14.17 16.01
CA ASN A 156 -8.38 -15.62 16.06
C ASN A 156 -6.94 -16.02 15.81
N TRP A 157 -6.05 -15.61 16.72
CA TRP A 157 -4.86 -16.40 16.92
C TRP A 157 -5.39 -17.78 17.30
N GLN A 158 -5.31 -18.74 16.38
CA GLN A 158 -5.74 -20.12 16.65
C GLN A 158 -5.04 -20.69 17.91
N TYR A 159 -3.98 -20.01 18.38
CA TYR A 159 -3.13 -20.36 19.53
C TYR A 159 -3.01 -19.29 20.64
N GLY A 160 -3.60 -18.08 20.50
CA GLY A 160 -3.42 -16.96 21.46
C GLY A 160 -1.99 -16.38 21.49
N PRO A 161 -1.73 -15.24 22.18
CA PRO A 161 -0.41 -14.58 22.20
C PRO A 161 0.74 -15.55 22.50
N PRO A 162 1.95 -15.31 21.96
CA PRO A 162 3.02 -16.27 22.09
C PRO A 162 3.45 -16.33 23.56
N LYS A 163 3.25 -17.47 24.20
CA LYS A 163 3.57 -17.68 25.63
C LYS A 163 5.07 -17.74 25.94
N PHE A 164 5.89 -17.80 24.89
CA PHE A 164 7.34 -17.91 24.98
C PHE A 164 7.98 -16.84 24.09
N ASP A 165 9.25 -16.50 24.31
CA ASP A 165 9.92 -15.50 23.48
C ASP A 165 10.35 -16.03 22.09
N ASN A 166 10.55 -17.35 21.95
CA ASN A 166 11.13 -18.00 20.76
C ASN A 166 10.51 -19.39 20.51
N GLY A 167 10.55 -19.88 19.27
CA GLY A 167 10.21 -21.26 18.89
C GLY A 167 9.13 -21.37 17.81
N ALA A 168 8.95 -22.56 17.23
CA ALA A 168 8.08 -22.80 16.06
C ALA A 168 6.59 -22.42 16.24
N HIS A 169 6.15 -22.24 17.48
CA HIS A 169 4.79 -21.76 17.80
C HIS A 169 4.66 -20.23 17.76
N ASN A 170 5.80 -19.54 17.89
CA ASN A 170 5.93 -18.08 17.86
C ASN A 170 6.52 -17.57 16.54
N ASP A 171 7.17 -18.46 15.78
CA ASP A 171 7.62 -18.19 14.42
C ASP A 171 6.41 -17.98 13.51
N ALA A 172 6.48 -17.01 12.59
CA ALA A 172 5.37 -16.49 11.77
C ALA A 172 4.64 -17.49 10.86
N ILE A 173 4.92 -18.79 10.96
CA ILE A 173 4.13 -19.85 10.30
C ILE A 173 2.64 -19.74 10.70
N TYR A 174 2.34 -19.24 11.91
CA TYR A 174 0.97 -18.97 12.38
C TYR A 174 0.56 -17.48 12.30
N TYR A 175 1.48 -16.56 11.99
CA TYR A 175 1.24 -15.12 11.89
C TYR A 175 1.62 -14.64 10.49
N GLY A 176 0.67 -14.75 9.55
CA GLY A 176 0.91 -14.39 8.15
C GLY A 176 1.48 -12.97 7.98
N VAL A 177 2.28 -12.79 6.93
CA VAL A 177 2.90 -11.52 6.55
C VAL A 177 1.94 -10.68 5.71
N CYS A 178 1.58 -9.50 6.19
CA CYS A 178 0.66 -8.57 5.51
C CYS A 178 1.26 -7.87 4.28
N CYS A 179 2.57 -8.02 4.04
CA CYS A 179 3.22 -7.45 2.87
C CYS A 179 3.01 -8.36 1.64
N TYR A 180 2.14 -7.92 0.73
CA TYR A 180 1.74 -8.66 -0.48
C TYR A 180 2.92 -9.08 -1.37
N LEU A 181 3.98 -8.26 -1.42
CA LEU A 181 5.18 -8.58 -2.22
C LEU A 181 6.02 -9.71 -1.61
N SER A 182 5.96 -9.89 -0.28
CA SER A 182 6.59 -11.03 0.41
C SER A 182 5.83 -12.34 0.13
N SER A 183 4.50 -12.26 0.06
CA SER A 183 3.63 -13.42 -0.24
C SER A 183 3.86 -13.99 -1.65
N PHE A 184 4.16 -13.14 -2.64
CA PHE A 184 4.44 -13.58 -4.02
C PHE A 184 5.79 -14.31 -4.15
N ILE A 185 6.75 -14.03 -3.26
CA ILE A 185 8.06 -14.68 -3.20
C ILE A 185 7.95 -16.04 -2.51
N SER A 186 7.18 -16.16 -1.42
CA SER A 186 6.98 -17.44 -0.73
C SER A 186 6.20 -18.49 -1.54
N LEU A 187 5.38 -18.06 -2.52
CA LEU A 187 4.64 -18.97 -3.41
C LEU A 187 5.48 -19.52 -4.58
N ASN A 188 6.66 -18.94 -4.85
CA ASN A 188 7.57 -19.39 -5.92
C ASN A 188 8.91 -19.95 -5.38
N GLY A 189 9.00 -20.21 -4.07
CA GLY A 189 10.16 -20.80 -3.40
C GLY A 189 9.91 -22.24 -2.96
#